data_AF-A0A7W7FHG9-F1
#
_entry.id   AF-A0A7W7FHG9-F1
#
_cell.length_a   1.000
_cell.length_b   1.000
_cell.length_c   1.000
_cell.angle_alpha   90.00
_cell.angle_beta   90.00
_cell.angle_gamma   90.00
#
_symmetry.space_group_name_H-M   'P 1'
#
loop_
_entity.id
_entity.type
_entity.pdbx_description
1 polymer ?
#
loop_
_entity_poly.entity_id
_entity_poly.type
_entity_poly.pdbx_seq_one_letter_code
_entity_poly.pdbx_strand_id
1 'polypeptide(L)' 'MAAHDDRTPEQDNPTGGDETTEEQLDADNAVEDDMLKSLDPDDSPA' A
#
# COMPACT_ATOMS: atom_id res chain seq x y z
N MET A 1 -0.29 8.46 -36.02
CA MET A 1 -0.19 8.44 -34.55
C MET A 1 -1.53 8.90 -34.02
N ALA A 2 -2.41 7.98 -33.63
CA ALA A 2 -3.73 8.31 -33.09
C ALA A 2 -3.57 8.86 -31.66
N ALA A 3 -4.43 9.80 -31.29
CA ALA A 3 -4.40 10.55 -30.05
C ALA A 3 -4.30 9.62 -28.83
N HIS A 4 -3.45 10.01 -27.87
CA HIS A 4 -3.48 9.46 -26.52
C HIS A 4 -4.88 9.67 -25.97
N ASP A 5 -5.54 8.54 -25.77
CA ASP A 5 -6.85 8.39 -25.17
C ASP A 5 -6.75 8.84 -23.71
N ASP A 6 -7.19 10.07 -23.44
CA ASP A 6 -7.28 10.70 -22.11
C ASP A 6 -8.45 10.10 -21.30
N ARG A 7 -8.48 8.77 -21.23
CA ARG A 7 -9.23 8.06 -20.20
C ARG A 7 -8.41 8.19 -18.92
N THR A 8 -8.65 9.26 -18.17
CA THR A 8 -8.50 9.14 -16.71
C THR A 8 -9.33 7.91 -16.33
N PRO A 9 -8.73 6.83 -15.79
CA PRO A 9 -9.55 5.73 -15.32
C PRO A 9 -10.44 6.35 -14.25
N GLU A 10 -11.75 6.38 -14.49
CA GLU A 10 -12.72 6.69 -13.45
C GLU A 10 -12.29 5.87 -12.24
N GLN A 11 -11.90 6.57 -11.17
CA GLN A 11 -11.30 6.00 -9.96
C GLN A 11 -12.36 5.26 -9.13
N ASP A 12 -13.24 4.52 -9.78
CA ASP A 12 -14.26 3.67 -9.18
C ASP A 12 -13.75 2.25 -8.93
N ASN A 13 -12.43 2.03 -9.05
CA ASN A 13 -11.78 0.86 -8.47
C ASN A 13 -11.17 1.29 -7.14
N PRO A 14 -11.77 0.92 -5.99
CA PRO A 14 -11.16 1.19 -4.69
C PRO A 14 -9.75 0.63 -4.69
N THR A 15 -8.76 1.48 -4.41
CA THR A 15 -7.34 1.09 -4.42
C THR A 15 -7.04 0.00 -3.39
N GLY A 16 -7.93 -0.15 -2.39
CA GLY A 16 -7.89 -1.15 -1.33
C GLY A 16 -8.69 -2.44 -1.61
N GLY A 17 -9.30 -2.62 -2.78
CA GLY A 17 -10.10 -3.82 -3.09
C GLY A 17 -11.45 -3.84 -2.37
N ASP A 18 -11.93 -5.03 -2.01
CA ASP A 18 -13.15 -5.21 -1.20
C ASP A 18 -12.83 -5.23 0.32
N GLU A 19 -13.86 -5.27 1.16
CA GLU A 19 -13.71 -5.28 2.64
C GLU A 19 -12.77 -6.39 3.12
N THR A 20 -12.75 -7.55 2.45
CA THR A 20 -11.86 -8.66 2.83
C THR A 20 -10.40 -8.43 2.42
N THR A 21 -10.19 -7.55 1.44
CA THR A 21 -8.86 -7.12 0.99
C THR A 21 -8.27 -6.15 2.01
N GLU A 22 -9.05 -5.22 2.56
CA GLU A 22 -8.60 -4.30 3.61
C GLU A 22 -8.18 -5.06 4.88
N GLU A 23 -8.98 -6.05 5.31
CA GLU A 23 -8.66 -6.90 6.47
C GLU A 23 -7.35 -7.69 6.30
N GLN A 24 -7.08 -8.17 5.08
CA GLN A 24 -5.84 -8.89 4.76
C GLN A 24 -4.63 -7.94 4.75
N LEU A 25 -4.78 -6.73 4.19
CA LEU A 25 -3.73 -5.72 4.15
C LEU A 25 -3.35 -5.25 5.56
N ASP A 26 -4.33 -5.03 6.45
CA ASP A 26 -4.06 -4.65 7.84
C ASP A 26 -3.34 -5.74 8.63
N ALA A 27 -3.61 -7.02 8.35
CA ALA A 27 -2.90 -8.13 8.96
C ALA A 27 -1.41 -8.16 8.55
N ASP A 28 -1.11 -7.86 7.28
CA ASP A 28 0.24 -7.86 6.75
C ASP A 28 1.04 -6.60 7.19
N ASN A 29 0.36 -5.46 7.38
CA ASN A 29 0.96 -4.20 7.85
C ASN A 29 1.75 -4.37 9.18
N ALA A 30 1.24 -5.18 10.11
CA ALA A 30 1.88 -5.38 11.41
C ALA A 30 3.27 -6.04 11.31
N VAL A 31 3.46 -6.92 10.32
CA VAL A 31 4.75 -7.58 10.06
C VAL A 31 5.71 -6.62 9.36
N GLU A 32 5.21 -5.84 8.40
CA GLU A 32 6.00 -4.83 7.69
C GLU A 32 6.54 -3.74 8.63
N ASP A 33 5.73 -3.30 9.59
CA ASP A 33 6.13 -2.33 10.63
C ASP A 33 7.30 -2.81 11.49
N ASP A 34 7.34 -4.11 11.83
CA ASP A 34 8.45 -4.70 12.59
C ASP A 34 9.73 -4.75 11.75
N MET A 35 9.61 -5.12 10.48
CA MET A 35 10.73 -5.08 9.54
C MET A 35 11.26 -3.66 9.33
N LEU A 36 10.38 -2.66 9.23
CA LEU A 36 10.75 -1.26 9.08
C LEU A 36 11.51 -0.72 10.29
N LYS A 37 11.07 -1.04 11.50
CA LYS A 37 11.79 -0.68 12.75
C LYS A 37 13.19 -1.28 12.78
N SER A 38 13.37 -2.52 12.31
CA SER A 38 14.71 -3.13 12.22
C SER A 38 15.67 -2.42 11.27
N LEU A 39 15.15 -1.62 10.34
CA LEU A 39 15.91 -0.80 9.41
C LEU A 39 16.06 0.66 9.87
N ASP A 40 15.42 1.06 10.97
CA ASP A 40 15.47 2.41 11.49
C ASP A 40 16.84 2.65 12.17
N PRO A 41 17.71 3.51 11.62
CA PRO A 41 19.01 3.80 12.21
C PRO A 41 18.90 4.53 13.55
N ASP A 42 17.77 5.21 13.81
CA ASP A 42 17.50 5.91 15.06
C ASP A 42 16.92 4.96 16.13
N ASP A 43 16.47 3.75 15.76
CA ASP A 43 16.07 2.66 16.65
C ASP A 43 17.25 1.72 16.98
N SER A 44 18.47 2.28 17.00
CA SER A 44 19.65 1.58 17.50
C SER A 44 19.56 1.46 19.02
N PRO A 45 19.81 0.27 19.62
CA PRO A 45 19.81 0.13 21.08
C PRO A 45 20.88 1.05 21.69
N ALA A 46 20.46 1.90 22.62
CA ALA A 46 21.30 2.88 23.31
C ALA A 46 22.41 2.25 24.17
#